data_AF-A0A7C0UQF1-F1
#
_entry.id   AF-A0A7C0UQF1-F1
#
_cell.length_a   1.000
_cell.length_b   1.000
_cell.length_c   1.000
_cell.angle_alpha   90.00
_cell.angle_beta   90.00
_cell.angle_gamma   90.00
#
_symmetry.space_group_name_H-M   'P 1'
#
loop_
_entity.id
_entity.type
_entity.pdbx_description
1 polymer ?
#
loop_
_entity_poly.entity_id
_entity_poly.type
_entity_poly.pdbx_seq_one_letter_code
_entity_poly.pdbx_strand_id
1 'polypeptide(L)'
;MAITHFGEDHNVSAHQNDEKVLQGGVACCAKNAANKPGLLRLDAVDDNGNVTAYYLWVDSNGKLRIHNAIPTDQDSDGTVVGTQS
;
A
#
# COMPACT_ATOMS: atom_id res chain seq x y z
N MET A 1 21.16 9.68 11.71
CA MET A 1 20.72 8.36 12.19
C MET A 1 19.73 7.83 11.17
N ALA A 2 20.19 6.96 10.26
CA ALA A 2 19.33 6.35 9.26
C ALA A 2 18.70 5.11 9.90
N ILE A 3 17.36 5.06 9.95
CA ILE A 3 16.65 3.86 10.40
C ILE A 3 16.68 2.89 9.23
N THR A 4 17.51 1.86 9.37
CA THR A 4 17.61 0.74 8.45
C THR A 4 16.66 -0.36 8.95
N HIS A 5 15.65 -0.69 8.12
CA HIS A 5 14.69 -1.80 8.26
C HIS A 5 13.52 -1.61 9.23
N PHE A 6 12.30 -1.80 8.69
CA PHE A 6 11.08 -2.06 9.46
C PHE A 6 10.87 -3.59 9.45
N GLY A 7 10.81 -4.22 10.63
CA GLY A 7 10.53 -5.66 10.78
C GLY A 7 9.04 -5.99 10.63
N GLU A 8 8.68 -7.25 10.84
CA GLU A 8 7.36 -7.83 10.46
C GLU A 8 6.14 -7.26 11.22
N ASP A 9 6.31 -6.53 12.32
CA ASP A 9 5.20 -5.95 13.10
C ASP A 9 5.49 -4.51 13.56
N HIS A 10 5.41 -3.53 12.67
CA HIS A 10 5.64 -2.12 13.01
C HIS A 10 4.40 -1.25 12.76
N ASN A 11 3.88 -0.64 13.82
CA ASN A 11 2.95 0.50 13.73
C ASN A 11 3.74 1.74 13.26
N VAL A 12 3.41 2.29 12.09
CA VAL A 12 3.97 3.57 11.63
C VAL A 12 3.22 4.71 12.32
N SER A 13 3.80 5.29 13.36
CA SER A 13 3.31 6.53 13.99
C SER A 13 4.16 7.74 13.54
N ALA A 14 3.52 8.70 12.87
CA ALA A 14 4.16 9.97 12.52
C ALA A 14 3.85 11.01 13.61
N HIS A 15 4.85 11.39 14.41
CA HIS A 15 4.77 12.51 15.36
C HIS A 15 5.66 13.66 14.87
N GLN A 16 5.12 14.89 14.87
CA GLN A 16 5.83 16.09 14.43
C GLN A 16 6.32 16.94 15.60
N ASN A 17 7.55 17.46 15.46
CA ASN A 17 8.03 18.63 16.17
C ASN A 17 8.32 19.74 15.12
N ASP A 18 7.41 20.70 15.00
CA ASP A 18 7.55 22.10 14.53
C ASP A 18 8.34 22.50 13.25
N GLU A 19 8.55 21.64 12.25
CA GLU A 19 8.97 22.11 10.92
C GLU A 19 8.25 21.36 9.78
N LYS A 20 7.62 22.10 8.84
CA LYS A 20 6.84 21.54 7.73
C LYS A 20 7.75 20.89 6.67
N VAL A 21 8.01 19.57 6.71
CA VAL A 21 8.30 18.78 5.48
C VAL A 21 7.93 17.29 5.67
N LEU A 22 7.00 16.79 4.84
CA LEU A 22 6.45 15.41 4.74
C LEU A 22 5.83 14.83 6.03
N GLN A 23 4.53 15.04 6.21
CA GLN A 23 3.73 14.46 7.30
C GLN A 23 3.25 13.05 6.96
N GLY A 24 4.06 12.03 7.29
CA GLY A 24 3.66 10.62 7.37
C GLY A 24 3.38 9.94 6.02
N GLY A 25 4.10 8.86 5.72
CA GLY A 25 3.85 8.06 4.52
C GLY A 25 4.31 6.63 4.70
N VAL A 26 3.47 5.69 4.27
CA VAL A 26 3.89 4.30 4.08
C VAL A 26 4.35 4.18 2.63
N ALA A 27 5.66 4.04 2.42
CA ALA A 27 6.24 3.85 1.09
C ALA A 27 6.43 2.35 0.83
N CYS A 28 5.69 1.80 -0.13
CA CYS A 28 5.92 0.47 -0.68
C CYS A 28 6.62 0.63 -2.05
N CYS A 29 7.84 0.12 -2.18
CA CYS A 29 8.58 0.20 -3.44
C CYS A 29 8.26 -1.01 -4.33
N ALA A 30 7.93 -0.77 -5.59
CA ALA A 30 8.01 -1.79 -6.60
C ALA A 30 9.50 -2.09 -6.84
N LYS A 31 9.95 -3.33 -6.64
CA LYS A 31 11.22 -3.79 -7.25
C LYS A 31 11.06 -3.66 -8.77
N ASN A 32 12.17 -3.54 -9.53
CA ASN A 32 12.22 -3.38 -11.00
C ASN A 32 11.50 -4.46 -11.86
N ALA A 33 10.50 -5.17 -11.32
CA ALA A 33 9.58 -6.00 -12.08
C ALA A 33 8.65 -5.09 -12.90
N ALA A 34 8.76 -5.20 -14.23
CA ALA A 34 7.85 -4.54 -15.14
C ALA A 34 6.39 -4.92 -14.84
N ASN A 35 5.49 -3.94 -14.94
CA ASN A 35 4.03 -4.10 -14.79
C ASN A 35 3.58 -4.68 -13.44
N LYS A 36 4.37 -4.52 -12.37
CA LYS A 36 3.95 -4.88 -11.01
C LYS A 36 3.75 -3.62 -10.18
N PRO A 37 2.59 -3.47 -9.50
CA PRO A 37 2.35 -2.31 -8.65
C PRO A 37 3.17 -2.37 -7.35
N GLY A 38 3.44 -1.20 -6.77
CA GLY A 38 3.73 -1.09 -5.34
C GLY A 38 2.42 -1.25 -4.56
N LEU A 39 2.42 -2.06 -3.49
CA LEU A 39 1.21 -2.49 -2.80
C LEU A 39 1.17 -2.06 -1.33
N LEU A 40 0.02 -1.56 -0.89
CA LEU A 40 -0.39 -1.57 0.51
C LEU A 40 -1.27 -2.79 0.76
N ARG A 41 -0.88 -3.67 1.68
CA ARG A 41 -1.71 -4.80 2.14
C ARG A 41 -2.51 -4.40 3.38
N LEU A 42 -3.81 -4.66 3.35
CA LEU A 42 -4.74 -4.49 4.47
C LEU A 42 -5.37 -5.85 4.78
N ASP A 43 -5.16 -6.36 5.98
CA ASP A 43 -5.77 -7.60 6.42
C ASP A 43 -7.06 -7.29 7.19
N ALA A 44 -8.19 -7.78 6.69
CA ALA A 44 -9.48 -7.71 7.37
C ALA A 44 -9.74 -9.03 8.10
N VAL A 45 -10.14 -8.95 9.37
CA VAL A 45 -10.51 -10.11 10.17
C VAL A 45 -12.03 -10.09 10.37
N ASP A 46 -12.72 -11.16 10.02
CA ASP A 46 -14.16 -11.29 10.26
C ASP A 46 -14.49 -11.74 11.70
N ASP A 47 -15.77 -11.81 12.04
CA ASP A 47 -16.26 -12.23 13.36
C ASP A 47 -15.86 -13.68 13.72
N ASN A 48 -15.46 -14.48 12.72
CA ASN A 48 -15.00 -15.86 12.87
C ASN A 48 -13.46 -15.96 12.96
N GLY A 49 -12.74 -14.85 12.86
CA GLY A 49 -11.28 -14.83 12.88
C GLY A 49 -10.61 -15.16 11.54
N ASN A 50 -11.38 -15.26 10.45
CA ASN A 50 -10.80 -15.48 9.13
C ASN A 50 -10.18 -14.18 8.62
N VAL A 51 -8.97 -14.29 8.07
CA VAL A 51 -8.24 -13.15 7.52
C VAL A 51 -8.44 -13.10 6.01
N THR A 52 -8.91 -11.95 5.50
CA THR A 52 -8.92 -11.63 4.07
C THR A 52 -7.93 -10.51 3.79
N ALA A 53 -6.95 -10.77 2.93
CA ALA A 53 -6.00 -9.76 2.48
C ALA A 53 -6.58 -8.93 1.33
N TYR A 54 -6.49 -7.61 1.45
CA TYR A 54 -6.78 -6.66 0.39
C TYR A 54 -5.51 -5.90 0.00
N TYR A 55 -5.26 -5.81 -1.29
CA TYR A 55 -4.12 -5.12 -1.86
C TYR A 55 -4.60 -3.83 -2.52
N LEU A 56 -4.06 -2.69 -2.08
CA LEU A 56 -4.36 -1.36 -2.57
C LEU A 56 -3.16 -0.81 -3.35
N TRP A 57 -3.41 -0.21 -4.51
CA TRP A 57 -2.38 0.47 -5.29
C TRP A 57 -2.95 1.56 -6.20
N VAL A 58 -2.09 2.47 -6.63
CA VAL A 58 -2.39 3.39 -7.73
C VAL A 58 -1.78 2.81 -9.00
N ASP A 59 -2.59 2.65 -10.05
CA ASP A 59 -2.13 2.13 -11.34
C ASP A 59 -1.33 3.17 -12.14
N SER A 60 -0.79 2.78 -13.30
CA SER A 60 0.01 3.69 -14.14
C SER A 60 -0.80 4.85 -14.72
N ASN A 61 -2.14 4.78 -14.64
CA ASN A 61 -3.08 5.78 -15.11
C ASN A 61 -3.65 6.65 -13.97
N GLY A 62 -3.11 6.54 -12.75
CA GLY A 62 -3.55 7.34 -11.60
C GLY A 62 -4.85 6.86 -10.95
N LYS A 63 -5.30 5.63 -11.23
CA LYS A 63 -6.51 5.06 -10.63
C LYS A 63 -6.17 4.28 -9.37
N LEU A 64 -6.90 4.52 -8.28
CA LEU A 64 -6.82 3.70 -7.07
C LEU A 64 -7.55 2.38 -7.30
N ARG A 65 -6.86 1.27 -7.06
CA ARG A 65 -7.35 -0.10 -7.25
C ARG A 65 -7.29 -0.92 -5.97
N ILE A 66 -8.18 -1.91 -5.88
CA ILE A 66 -8.23 -2.93 -4.82
C ILE A 66 -8.36 -4.35 -5.41
N HIS A 67 -7.69 -5.33 -4.82
CA HIS A 67 -7.84 -6.76 -5.17
C HIS A 67 -7.63 -7.64 -3.93
N ASN A 68 -8.17 -8.86 -3.91
CA ASN A 68 -8.04 -9.80 -2.78
C ASN A 68 -6.93 -10.86 -2.97
N ALA A 69 -6.09 -10.68 -3.99
CA ALA A 69 -4.86 -11.45 -4.22
C ALA A 69 -3.76 -10.52 -4.75
N ILE A 70 -2.49 -10.93 -4.64
CA ILE A 70 -1.36 -10.15 -5.16
C ILE A 70 -1.54 -9.97 -6.68
N PRO A 71 -1.65 -8.73 -7.18
CA PRO A 71 -1.81 -8.48 -8.61
C PRO A 71 -0.56 -8.88 -9.40
N THR A 72 -0.82 -9.42 -10.58
CA THR A 72 0.15 -9.76 -11.61
C THR A 72 0.31 -8.66 -12.66
N ASP A 73 -0.63 -7.73 -12.75
CA ASP A 73 -0.61 -6.62 -13.69
C ASP A 73 -1.13 -5.34 -13.02
N GLN A 74 -0.40 -4.23 -13.17
CA GLN A 74 -0.73 -2.98 -12.48
C GLN A 74 -1.99 -2.27 -13.05
N ASP A 75 -2.37 -2.54 -14.30
CA ASP A 75 -3.38 -1.77 -15.05
C ASP A 75 -4.65 -2.56 -15.39
N SER A 76 -4.63 -3.88 -15.23
CA SER A 76 -5.77 -4.75 -15.57
C SER A 76 -6.31 -5.56 -14.40
N ASP A 77 -5.49 -5.88 -13.39
CA ASP A 77 -6.00 -6.53 -12.18
C ASP A 77 -6.78 -5.55 -11.29
N GLY A 78 -7.56 -6.10 -10.36
CA GLY A 78 -8.28 -5.32 -9.35
C GLY A 78 -9.50 -4.58 -9.86
N THR A 79 -10.22 -4.02 -8.90
CA THR A 79 -11.36 -3.12 -9.13
C THR A 79 -10.92 -1.68 -8.91
N VAL A 80 -11.28 -0.78 -9.83
CA VAL A 80 -11.06 0.67 -9.66
C VAL A 80 -12.07 1.21 -8.65
N VAL A 81 -11.56 1.85 -7.59
CA VAL A 81 -12.38 2.42 -6.49
C VAL A 81 -12.18 3.92 -6.31
N GLY A 82 -11.29 4.52 -7.09
CA GLY A 82 -11.10 5.97 -7.09
C GLY A 82 -10.20 6.43 -8.23
N THR A 83 -10.26 7.72 -8.53
CA THR A 83 -9.39 8.39 -9.50
C THR A 83 -8.89 9.68 -8.89
N GLN A 84 -7.60 9.98 -9.04
CA GLN A 84 -7.09 11.30 -8.72
C GLN A 84 -7.46 12.29 -9.83
N SER A 85 -7.93 13.48 -9.44
CA SER A 85 -8.15 14.65 -10.33
C SER A 85 -7.13 15.74 -10.06
#